data_AF-H3A2V8-F1
#
_entry.id   AF-H3A2V8-F1
#
_cell.length_a   1.000
_cell.length_b   1.000
_cell.length_c   1.000
_cell.angle_alpha   90.00
_cell.angle_beta   90.00
_cell.angle_gamma   90.00
#
_symmetry.space_group_name_H-M   'P 1'
#
loop_
_entity.id
_entity.type
_entity.pdbx_description
1 polymer ?
#
loop_
_entity_poly.entity_id
_entity_poly.type
_entity_poly.pdbx_seq_one_letter_code
_entity_poly.pdbx_strand_id
1 'polypeptide(L)'
;MKSDPTAPGPAHVLGAEGIHTDSLGFLSIDSNVPGLSQVILKKLNMKDYEDYRSALEGKKGAKDFGIRTYHDMFQKMEDTFKFCAECRKLPDALQDSRGLRRCKRCQNVYYCSLECQRGNWPAHKKFCKKLKFAAIDRLMEWLVFTGDLPFRTDQWSKPISEVKGWNDWFSLQEDLDEKIKSVMSCRYMNILWSNAGKPRPEEGELQESVRRVTTDFLSRPLCIGYGLHCFNLDPYAGPVTVHVVGASYTETLNARVTDYDELARMFPGNQGLEVVMIGPEVVDGAIMRPPLASHGPRGRVYLSSFKGLYHVFWETLVETQQAVRPDLVVGFHPVYHRQRSLLMLWSIMAMLL
;
A
#
# COMPACT_ATOMS: atom_id res chain seq x y z
N MET A 1 -18.90 -11.38 55.94
CA MET A 1 -17.50 -11.53 55.47
C MET A 1 -17.52 -11.44 53.96
N LYS A 2 -16.94 -10.36 53.42
CA LYS A 2 -16.79 -10.13 51.98
C LYS A 2 -15.57 -10.93 51.49
N SER A 3 -15.71 -11.67 50.40
CA SER A 3 -14.61 -12.35 49.70
C SER A 3 -14.15 -11.50 48.51
N ASP A 4 -12.83 -11.39 48.40
CA ASP A 4 -12.06 -10.46 47.57
C ASP A 4 -12.19 -10.69 46.05
N PRO A 5 -12.37 -9.64 45.21
CA PRO A 5 -12.42 -9.75 43.76
C PRO A 5 -11.08 -9.34 43.12
N THR A 6 -9.99 -10.07 43.39
CA THR A 6 -8.72 -9.90 42.66
C THR A 6 -8.03 -11.24 42.42
N ALA A 7 -8.49 -11.96 41.41
CA ALA A 7 -7.70 -12.99 40.75
C ALA A 7 -7.80 -12.74 39.24
N PRO A 8 -6.69 -12.46 38.52
CA PRO A 8 -6.72 -12.37 37.08
C PRO A 8 -7.03 -13.77 36.53
N GLY A 9 -8.12 -13.87 35.76
CA GLY A 9 -8.47 -15.08 35.02
C GLY A 9 -7.36 -15.47 34.04
N PRO A 10 -7.30 -16.74 33.61
CA PRO A 10 -6.22 -17.24 32.76
C PRO A 10 -6.13 -16.39 31.49
N ALA A 11 -4.93 -15.89 31.20
CA ALA A 11 -4.63 -15.16 29.99
C ALA A 11 -5.06 -16.01 28.79
N HIS A 12 -6.02 -15.50 28.02
CA HIS A 12 -6.33 -16.05 26.70
C HIS A 12 -5.07 -15.89 25.85
N VAL A 13 -4.31 -16.98 25.70
CA VAL A 13 -3.28 -17.08 24.68
C VAL A 13 -3.99 -16.96 23.36
N LEU A 14 -3.86 -15.81 22.69
CA LEU A 14 -4.28 -15.67 21.30
C LEU A 14 -3.46 -16.68 20.50
N GLY A 15 -4.12 -17.72 19.99
CA GLY A 15 -3.51 -18.66 19.06
C GLY A 15 -2.99 -17.94 17.80
N ALA A 16 -2.18 -18.64 17.01
CA ALA A 16 -1.56 -18.15 15.77
C ALA A 16 -2.53 -17.45 14.79
N GLU A 17 -3.85 -17.70 14.90
CA GLU A 17 -4.90 -17.03 14.14
C GLU A 17 -5.03 -15.51 14.41
N GLY A 18 -4.58 -15.01 15.57
CA GLY A 18 -4.73 -13.61 15.98
C GLY A 18 -3.61 -12.66 15.53
N ILE A 19 -2.55 -13.16 14.90
CA ILE A 19 -1.35 -12.38 14.57
C ILE A 19 -1.45 -11.73 13.17
N HIS A 20 -2.23 -12.33 12.27
CA HIS A 20 -2.27 -11.93 10.87
C HIS A 20 -3.46 -11.02 10.55
N THR A 21 -3.19 -9.88 9.91
CA THR A 21 -4.23 -8.89 9.56
C THR A 21 -4.99 -9.27 8.29
N ASP A 22 -4.43 -10.15 7.45
CA ASP A 22 -5.06 -10.66 6.23
C ASP A 22 -6.36 -11.45 6.51
N SER A 23 -6.35 -12.36 7.49
CA SER A 23 -7.51 -13.16 7.91
C SER A 23 -8.64 -12.27 8.42
N LEU A 24 -8.31 -11.30 9.27
CA LEU A 24 -9.22 -10.23 9.68
C LEU A 24 -9.73 -9.47 8.46
N GLY A 25 -8.84 -9.16 7.51
CA GLY A 25 -9.11 -8.51 6.25
C GLY A 25 -10.26 -9.14 5.48
N PHE A 26 -10.12 -10.44 5.18
CA PHE A 26 -11.13 -11.24 4.48
C PHE A 26 -12.43 -11.39 5.27
N LEU A 27 -12.38 -11.61 6.58
CA LEU A 27 -13.57 -11.66 7.44
C LEU A 27 -14.41 -10.38 7.36
N SER A 28 -13.73 -9.23 7.39
CA SER A 28 -14.40 -7.93 7.24
C SER A 28 -14.97 -7.72 5.84
N ILE A 29 -14.28 -8.22 4.81
CA ILE A 29 -14.78 -8.16 3.44
C ILE A 29 -16.06 -8.98 3.28
N ASP A 30 -16.09 -10.22 3.77
CA ASP A 30 -17.28 -11.06 3.69
C ASP A 30 -18.43 -10.55 4.56
N SER A 31 -18.13 -9.93 5.70
CA SER A 31 -19.13 -9.27 6.54
C SER A 31 -19.83 -8.11 5.80
N ASN A 32 -19.11 -7.44 4.88
CA ASN A 32 -19.65 -6.34 4.07
C ASN A 32 -20.28 -6.82 2.74
N VAL A 33 -19.68 -7.84 2.12
CA VAL A 33 -20.07 -8.41 0.83
C VAL A 33 -19.92 -9.94 0.92
N PRO A 34 -20.98 -10.67 1.31
CA PRO A 34 -20.89 -12.11 1.52
C PRO A 34 -20.36 -12.86 0.30
N GLY A 35 -19.27 -13.63 0.49
CA GLY A 35 -18.65 -14.47 -0.52
C GLY A 35 -17.61 -13.75 -1.40
N LEU A 36 -17.31 -12.47 -1.14
CA LEU A 36 -16.32 -11.73 -1.92
C LEU A 36 -14.90 -12.27 -1.70
N SER A 37 -14.57 -12.78 -0.50
CA SER A 37 -13.30 -13.47 -0.24
C SER A 37 -13.08 -14.64 -1.21
N GLN A 38 -14.11 -15.44 -1.43
CA GLN A 38 -14.07 -16.61 -2.31
C GLN A 38 -13.94 -16.22 -3.78
N VAL A 39 -14.56 -15.10 -4.18
CA VAL A 39 -14.34 -14.53 -5.51
C VAL A 39 -12.89 -14.13 -5.70
N ILE A 40 -12.29 -13.45 -4.71
CA ILE A 40 -10.88 -13.03 -4.74
C ILE A 40 -9.97 -14.26 -4.90
N LEU A 41 -10.09 -15.25 -4.00
CA LEU A 41 -9.29 -16.47 -4.04
C LEU A 41 -9.43 -17.20 -5.38
N LYS A 42 -10.67 -17.40 -5.86
CA LYS A 42 -10.95 -18.03 -7.16
C LYS A 42 -10.33 -17.26 -8.33
N LYS A 43 -10.42 -15.93 -8.33
CA LYS A 43 -9.86 -15.08 -9.41
C LYS A 43 -8.35 -15.12 -9.43
N LEU A 44 -7.71 -15.32 -8.29
CA LEU A 44 -6.27 -15.45 -8.13
C LEU A 44 -5.78 -16.90 -8.20
N ASN A 45 -6.66 -17.87 -8.49
CA ASN A 45 -6.34 -19.30 -8.52
C ASN A 45 -5.73 -19.80 -7.19
N MET A 46 -6.29 -19.33 -6.08
CA MET A 46 -5.90 -19.69 -4.73
C MET A 46 -6.94 -20.60 -4.07
N LYS A 47 -6.46 -21.56 -3.29
CA LYS A 47 -7.31 -22.55 -2.60
C LYS A 47 -7.93 -21.98 -1.33
N ASP A 48 -7.14 -21.26 -0.56
CA ASP A 48 -7.48 -20.77 0.78
C ASP A 48 -6.58 -19.59 1.17
N TYR A 49 -6.72 -19.14 2.42
CA TYR A 49 -5.95 -18.02 2.95
C TYR A 49 -4.46 -18.31 3.13
N GLU A 50 -4.09 -19.55 3.46
CA GLU A 50 -2.68 -19.95 3.57
C GLU A 50 -2.00 -19.89 2.20
N ASP A 51 -2.75 -20.24 1.15
CA ASP A 51 -2.31 -20.15 -0.23
C ASP A 51 -2.15 -18.69 -0.69
N TYR A 52 -3.04 -17.79 -0.26
CA TYR A 52 -2.90 -16.34 -0.46
C TYR A 52 -1.67 -15.78 0.26
N ARG A 53 -1.44 -16.18 1.51
CA ARG A 53 -0.28 -15.74 2.29
C ARG A 53 1.03 -16.26 1.69
N SER A 54 1.06 -17.52 1.28
CA SER A 54 2.21 -18.10 0.61
C SER A 54 2.55 -17.34 -0.68
N ALA A 55 1.53 -16.86 -1.41
CA ALA A 55 1.73 -16.00 -2.57
C ALA A 55 2.34 -14.63 -2.22
N LEU A 56 1.91 -14.00 -1.12
CA LEU A 56 2.52 -12.74 -0.63
C LEU A 56 4.02 -12.91 -0.30
N GLU A 57 4.41 -14.10 0.15
CA GLU A 57 5.81 -14.45 0.45
C GLU A 57 6.63 -14.80 -0.80
N GLY A 58 6.12 -14.56 -2.00
CA GLY A 58 6.83 -14.83 -3.26
C GLY A 58 6.99 -16.32 -3.58
N LYS A 59 6.28 -17.22 -2.87
CA LYS A 59 6.33 -18.68 -3.12
C LYS A 59 5.55 -19.11 -4.36
N LYS A 60 4.86 -18.17 -5.03
CA LYS A 60 4.12 -18.38 -6.27
C LYS A 60 4.49 -17.32 -7.31
N GLY A 61 4.59 -17.74 -8.57
CA GLY A 61 4.85 -16.84 -9.69
C GLY A 61 3.60 -16.55 -10.53
N ALA A 62 3.69 -15.58 -11.45
CA ALA A 62 2.59 -15.13 -12.33
C ALA A 62 1.78 -16.26 -12.98
N LYS A 63 2.45 -17.36 -13.39
CA LYS A 63 1.82 -18.53 -14.02
C LYS A 63 0.88 -19.28 -13.07
N ASP A 64 1.18 -19.28 -11.77
CA ASP A 64 0.39 -19.98 -10.75
C ASP A 64 -0.96 -19.28 -10.50
N PHE A 65 -1.04 -17.97 -10.75
CA PHE A 65 -2.27 -17.18 -10.68
C PHE A 65 -3.15 -17.31 -11.95
N GLY A 66 -2.70 -18.09 -12.94
CA GLY A 66 -3.40 -18.30 -14.20
C GLY A 66 -3.52 -17.02 -15.04
N ILE A 67 -2.52 -16.14 -14.95
CA ILE A 67 -2.48 -14.88 -15.71
C ILE A 67 -1.58 -15.07 -16.92
N ARG A 68 -2.14 -14.83 -18.10
CA ARG A 68 -1.45 -15.04 -19.38
C ARG A 68 -1.22 -13.74 -20.15
N THR A 69 -2.03 -12.72 -19.86
CA THR A 69 -1.99 -11.42 -20.55
C THR A 69 -2.22 -10.27 -19.56
N TYR A 70 -1.80 -9.06 -19.93
CA TYR A 70 -2.13 -7.86 -19.16
C TYR A 70 -3.63 -7.61 -19.07
N HIS A 71 -4.38 -7.93 -20.13
CA HIS A 71 -5.84 -7.89 -20.11
C HIS A 71 -6.41 -8.79 -19.01
N ASP A 72 -5.94 -10.04 -18.90
CA ASP A 72 -6.38 -10.96 -17.85
C ASP A 72 -6.05 -10.44 -16.45
N MET A 73 -4.87 -9.84 -16.28
CA MET A 73 -4.44 -9.21 -15.03
C MET A 73 -5.39 -8.10 -14.59
N PHE A 74 -5.61 -7.10 -15.45
CA PHE A 74 -6.52 -5.99 -15.13
C PHE A 74 -7.96 -6.45 -14.96
N GLN A 75 -8.41 -7.44 -15.73
CA GLN A 75 -9.76 -7.97 -15.59
C GLN A 75 -9.95 -8.74 -14.28
N LYS A 76 -9.00 -9.60 -13.89
CA LYS A 76 -9.02 -10.34 -12.61
C LYS A 76 -9.04 -9.38 -11.43
N MET A 77 -8.22 -8.33 -11.48
CA MET A 77 -8.29 -7.26 -10.49
C MET A 77 -9.66 -6.60 -10.47
N GLU A 78 -10.18 -6.17 -11.63
CA GLU A 78 -11.48 -5.50 -11.71
C GLU A 78 -12.61 -6.36 -11.12
N ASP A 79 -12.53 -7.68 -11.27
CA ASP A 79 -13.50 -8.62 -10.74
C ASP A 79 -13.47 -8.75 -9.21
N THR A 80 -12.35 -8.43 -8.54
CA THR A 80 -12.20 -8.60 -7.08
C THR A 80 -12.97 -7.57 -6.23
N PHE A 81 -13.62 -6.59 -6.86
CA PHE A 81 -14.53 -5.65 -6.20
C PHE A 81 -15.80 -5.42 -7.02
N LYS A 82 -16.12 -6.34 -7.94
CA LYS A 82 -17.29 -6.25 -8.80
C LYS A 82 -18.52 -6.84 -8.10
N PHE A 83 -19.19 -6.01 -7.31
CA PHE A 83 -20.45 -6.35 -6.61
C PHE A 83 -21.44 -5.18 -6.64
N CYS A 84 -22.73 -5.43 -6.43
CA CYS A 84 -23.72 -4.36 -6.38
C CYS A 84 -23.48 -3.45 -5.16
N ALA A 85 -23.31 -2.14 -5.36
CA ALA A 85 -23.03 -1.21 -4.27
C ALA A 85 -24.23 -0.97 -3.33
N GLU A 86 -25.44 -1.35 -3.76
CA GLU A 86 -26.66 -1.26 -2.95
C GLU A 86 -26.96 -2.58 -2.22
N CYS A 87 -27.29 -3.64 -2.96
CA CYS A 87 -27.73 -4.91 -2.38
C CYS A 87 -26.60 -5.89 -2.07
N ARG A 88 -25.33 -5.51 -2.33
CA ARG A 88 -24.12 -6.31 -2.05
C ARG A 88 -24.04 -7.67 -2.75
N LYS A 89 -24.95 -7.97 -3.69
CA LYS A 89 -24.90 -9.21 -4.47
C LYS A 89 -23.71 -9.24 -5.43
N LEU A 90 -23.04 -10.38 -5.46
CA LEU A 90 -22.02 -10.77 -6.42
C LEU A 90 -22.64 -11.15 -7.78
N PRO A 91 -21.87 -11.14 -8.88
CA PRO A 91 -22.37 -11.50 -10.22
C PRO A 91 -23.07 -12.85 -10.28
N ASP A 92 -22.48 -13.88 -9.65
CA ASP A 92 -22.99 -15.26 -9.67
C ASP A 92 -24.32 -15.41 -8.90
N ALA A 93 -24.66 -14.44 -8.04
CA ALA A 93 -25.91 -14.41 -7.27
C ALA A 93 -27.02 -13.59 -7.95
N LEU A 94 -26.79 -13.08 -9.16
CA LEU A 94 -27.79 -12.32 -9.93
C LEU A 94 -28.65 -13.25 -10.78
N GLN A 95 -29.97 -13.04 -10.73
CA GLN A 95 -30.94 -13.75 -11.57
C GLN A 95 -30.98 -13.23 -13.02
N ASP A 96 -30.51 -12.00 -13.25
CA ASP A 96 -30.52 -11.36 -14.57
C ASP A 96 -29.23 -11.68 -15.34
N SER A 97 -29.35 -12.22 -16.55
CA SER A 97 -28.24 -12.52 -17.46
C SER A 97 -27.46 -11.28 -17.92
N ARG A 98 -28.01 -10.08 -17.70
CA ARG A 98 -27.41 -8.80 -18.13
C ARG A 98 -26.25 -8.33 -17.24
N GLY A 99 -25.99 -8.98 -16.10
CA GLY A 99 -24.84 -8.73 -15.24
C GLY A 99 -24.81 -7.34 -14.56
N LEU A 100 -23.73 -7.08 -13.81
CA LEU A 100 -23.51 -5.80 -13.12
C LEU A 100 -23.11 -4.68 -14.08
N ARG A 101 -23.71 -3.49 -13.91
CA ARG A 101 -23.43 -2.28 -14.70
C ARG A 101 -22.67 -1.25 -13.89
N ARG A 102 -21.65 -0.63 -14.50
CA ARG A 102 -20.88 0.46 -13.88
C ARG A 102 -21.67 1.76 -13.84
N CYS A 103 -21.44 2.57 -12.80
CA CYS A 103 -21.79 3.98 -12.86
C CYS A 103 -21.00 4.65 -13.99
N LYS A 104 -21.71 5.20 -14.99
CA LYS A 104 -21.09 5.83 -16.16
C LYS A 104 -20.18 7.03 -15.82
N ARG A 105 -20.43 7.69 -14.68
CA ARG A 105 -19.70 8.89 -14.25
C ARG A 105 -18.37 8.56 -13.58
N CYS A 106 -18.35 7.64 -12.60
CA CYS A 106 -17.15 7.35 -11.83
C CYS A 106 -16.41 6.09 -12.25
N GLN A 107 -17.06 5.16 -12.97
CA GLN A 107 -16.47 3.88 -13.38
C GLN A 107 -15.90 3.00 -12.24
N ASN A 108 -16.28 3.30 -10.98
CA ASN A 108 -15.75 2.63 -9.79
C ASN A 108 -16.75 1.73 -9.07
N VAL A 109 -18.06 2.01 -9.18
CA VAL A 109 -19.12 1.26 -8.50
C VAL A 109 -20.03 0.58 -9.50
N TYR A 110 -20.63 -0.52 -9.06
CA TYR A 110 -21.47 -1.39 -9.87
C TYR A 110 -22.88 -1.52 -9.29
N TYR A 111 -23.86 -1.74 -10.16
CA TYR A 111 -25.26 -1.96 -9.79
C TYR A 111 -25.85 -3.10 -10.62
N CYS A 112 -26.66 -3.95 -9.99
CA CYS A 112 -27.40 -5.01 -10.70
C CYS A 112 -28.64 -4.50 -11.43
N SER A 113 -29.18 -3.34 -11.03
CA SER A 113 -30.38 -2.76 -11.62
C SER A 113 -30.39 -1.24 -11.50
N LEU A 114 -31.24 -0.59 -12.29
CA LEU A 114 -31.49 0.85 -12.18
C LEU A 114 -32.12 1.21 -10.82
N GLU A 115 -32.91 0.30 -10.25
CA GLU A 115 -33.49 0.45 -8.91
C GLU A 115 -32.40 0.53 -7.84
N CYS A 116 -31.46 -0.42 -7.83
CA CYS A 116 -30.31 -0.39 -6.92
C CYS A 116 -29.46 0.87 -7.11
N GLN A 117 -29.27 1.32 -8.36
CA GLN A 117 -28.57 2.58 -8.62
C GLN A 117 -29.32 3.79 -8.03
N ARG A 118 -30.65 3.85 -8.20
CA ARG A 118 -31.49 4.93 -7.66
C ARG A 118 -31.53 4.91 -6.12
N GLY A 119 -31.64 3.74 -5.51
CA GLY A 119 -31.59 3.55 -4.06
C GLY A 119 -30.28 4.04 -3.46
N ASN A 120 -29.16 3.73 -4.11
CA ASN A 120 -27.83 4.12 -3.65
C ASN A 120 -27.46 5.59 -3.93
N TRP A 121 -28.14 6.22 -4.91
CA TRP A 121 -27.77 7.53 -5.44
C TRP A 121 -27.62 8.64 -4.37
N PRO A 122 -28.48 8.77 -3.34
CA PRO A 122 -28.34 9.81 -2.32
C PRO A 122 -27.00 9.76 -1.57
N ALA A 123 -26.48 8.57 -1.31
CA ALA A 123 -25.17 8.36 -0.71
C ALA A 123 -24.05 8.48 -1.76
N HIS A 124 -24.20 7.79 -2.89
CA HIS A 124 -23.17 7.74 -3.94
C HIS A 124 -22.82 9.11 -4.53
N LYS A 125 -23.81 9.97 -4.79
CA LYS A 125 -23.59 11.27 -5.46
C LYS A 125 -22.59 12.16 -4.73
N LYS A 126 -22.49 12.03 -3.40
CA LYS A 126 -21.55 12.78 -2.54
C LYS A 126 -20.09 12.43 -2.84
N PHE A 127 -19.84 11.20 -3.26
CA PHE A 127 -18.49 10.66 -3.48
C PHE A 127 -18.21 10.30 -4.94
N CYS A 128 -19.21 10.31 -5.82
CA CYS A 128 -19.10 9.90 -7.23
C CYS A 128 -17.88 10.53 -7.94
N LYS A 129 -17.64 11.84 -7.75
CA LYS A 129 -16.47 12.52 -8.31
C LYS A 129 -15.15 11.97 -7.75
N LYS A 130 -15.03 11.82 -6.43
CA LYS A 130 -13.82 11.27 -5.79
C LYS A 130 -13.58 9.81 -6.18
N LEU A 131 -14.65 9.04 -6.35
CA LEU A 131 -14.57 7.65 -6.83
C LEU A 131 -14.09 7.56 -8.28
N LYS A 132 -14.31 8.60 -9.11
CA LYS A 132 -13.71 8.67 -10.45
C LYS A 132 -12.18 8.72 -10.34
N PHE A 133 -11.66 9.56 -9.45
CA PHE A 133 -10.23 9.66 -9.21
C PHE A 133 -9.66 8.35 -8.68
N ALA A 134 -10.30 7.75 -7.67
CA ALA A 134 -9.89 6.45 -7.15
C ALA A 134 -9.87 5.33 -8.22
N ALA A 135 -10.81 5.35 -9.18
CA ALA A 135 -10.81 4.36 -10.27
C ALA A 135 -9.64 4.53 -11.24
N ILE A 136 -9.15 5.76 -11.42
CA ILE A 136 -7.97 6.07 -12.25
C ILE A 136 -6.70 5.75 -11.46
N ASP A 137 -6.59 6.26 -10.24
CA ASP A 137 -5.42 6.14 -9.38
C ASP A 137 -5.07 4.68 -9.13
N ARG A 138 -6.06 3.83 -8.86
CA ARG A 138 -5.85 2.38 -8.67
C ARG A 138 -5.21 1.70 -9.89
N LEU A 139 -5.52 2.15 -11.11
CA LEU A 139 -4.84 1.62 -12.29
C LEU A 139 -3.43 2.20 -12.39
N MET A 140 -3.30 3.50 -12.15
CA MET A 140 -2.03 4.24 -12.21
C MET A 140 -1.01 3.77 -11.16
N GLU A 141 -1.45 3.25 -10.02
CA GLU A 141 -0.61 2.58 -9.01
C GLU A 141 0.20 1.43 -9.61
N TRP A 142 -0.25 0.82 -10.71
CA TRP A 142 0.55 -0.17 -11.44
C TRP A 142 1.92 0.37 -11.87
N LEU A 143 1.99 1.67 -12.19
CA LEU A 143 3.22 2.32 -12.60
C LEU A 143 4.26 2.42 -11.47
N VAL A 144 3.83 2.30 -10.21
CA VAL A 144 4.76 2.18 -9.08
C VAL A 144 5.52 0.86 -9.16
N PHE A 145 4.82 -0.23 -9.47
CA PHE A 145 5.42 -1.56 -9.59
C PHE A 145 6.29 -1.73 -10.83
N THR A 146 5.96 -1.05 -11.94
CA THR A 146 6.82 -1.03 -13.13
C THR A 146 8.02 -0.09 -12.98
N GLY A 147 8.00 0.72 -11.92
CA GLY A 147 9.07 1.65 -11.56
C GLY A 147 9.09 2.96 -12.33
N ASP A 148 8.00 3.28 -13.02
CA ASP A 148 7.79 4.59 -13.64
C ASP A 148 7.30 5.63 -12.63
N LEU A 149 6.72 5.19 -11.51
CA LEU A 149 6.34 6.03 -10.37
C LEU A 149 7.01 5.60 -9.04
N PRO A 150 7.25 6.55 -8.11
CA PRO A 150 7.26 7.99 -8.36
C PRO A 150 8.37 8.37 -9.36
N PHE A 151 8.20 9.49 -10.07
CA PHE A 151 9.28 10.02 -10.92
C PHE A 151 10.50 10.37 -10.06
N ARG A 152 11.69 10.39 -10.67
CA ARG A 152 12.92 10.74 -9.94
C ARG A 152 12.88 12.19 -9.46
N THR A 153 13.23 12.37 -8.20
CA THR A 153 13.29 13.65 -7.49
C THR A 153 14.75 14.03 -7.23
N ASP A 154 14.99 15.32 -7.08
CA ASP A 154 16.31 15.89 -6.82
C ASP A 154 16.47 16.24 -5.32
N GLN A 155 17.67 16.64 -4.92
CA GLN A 155 17.89 17.13 -3.56
C GLN A 155 17.01 18.35 -3.28
N TRP A 156 16.50 18.46 -2.06
CA TRP A 156 15.64 19.57 -1.70
C TRP A 156 16.42 20.88 -1.73
N SER A 157 15.91 21.83 -2.50
CA SER A 157 16.47 23.19 -2.60
C SER A 157 16.09 24.08 -1.41
N LYS A 158 15.15 23.63 -0.56
CA LYS A 158 14.66 24.36 0.60
C LYS A 158 14.70 23.48 1.86
N PRO A 159 14.92 24.08 3.04
CA PRO A 159 14.83 23.35 4.29
C PRO A 159 13.40 22.85 4.54
N ILE A 160 13.26 21.76 5.28
CA ILE A 160 11.96 21.18 5.67
C ILE A 160 11.01 22.20 6.30
N SER A 161 11.53 23.15 7.08
CA SER A 161 10.74 24.17 7.76
C SER A 161 9.94 25.06 6.79
N GLU A 162 10.35 25.15 5.52
CA GLU A 162 9.69 25.94 4.48
C GLU A 162 8.70 25.14 3.63
N VAL A 163 8.72 23.81 3.69
CA VAL A 163 7.79 22.94 2.97
C VAL A 163 6.58 22.70 3.87
N LYS A 164 5.42 23.27 3.55
CA LYS A 164 4.21 23.16 4.39
C LYS A 164 3.16 22.20 3.82
N GLY A 165 3.29 21.82 2.55
CA GLY A 165 2.43 20.84 1.94
C GLY A 165 2.88 20.42 0.55
N TRP A 166 2.04 19.65 -0.12
CA TRP A 166 2.35 19.08 -1.43
C TRP A 166 2.60 20.13 -2.52
N ASN A 167 1.92 21.28 -2.48
CA ASN A 167 2.18 22.35 -3.44
C ASN A 167 3.61 22.89 -3.32
N ASP A 168 4.11 23.05 -2.09
CA ASP A 168 5.48 23.48 -1.86
C ASP A 168 6.46 22.40 -2.31
N TRP A 169 6.18 21.14 -1.98
CA TRP A 169 7.01 20.00 -2.39
C TRP A 169 7.10 19.85 -3.90
N PHE A 170 5.98 19.98 -4.62
CA PHE A 170 5.96 19.97 -6.08
C PHE A 170 6.75 21.15 -6.66
N SER A 171 6.72 22.31 -6.00
CA SER A 171 7.50 23.48 -6.40
C SER A 171 9.01 23.32 -6.20
N LEU A 172 9.46 22.30 -5.44
CA LEU A 172 10.87 21.93 -5.35
C LEU A 172 11.36 21.16 -6.57
N GLN A 173 10.44 20.54 -7.32
CA GLN A 173 10.81 19.64 -8.41
C GLN A 173 11.12 20.46 -9.66
N GLU A 174 12.39 20.52 -10.05
CA GLU A 174 12.81 21.04 -11.36
C GLU A 174 12.20 20.19 -12.48
N ASP A 175 11.86 20.82 -13.61
CA ASP A 175 11.30 20.17 -14.79
C ASP A 175 10.09 19.24 -14.48
N LEU A 176 9.24 19.65 -13.54
CA LEU A 176 8.11 18.84 -13.08
C LEU A 176 7.16 18.46 -14.22
N ASP A 177 6.90 19.38 -15.14
CA ASP A 177 6.00 19.13 -16.27
C ASP A 177 6.62 18.11 -17.24
N GLU A 178 7.92 18.17 -17.50
CA GLU A 178 8.66 17.18 -18.28
C GLU A 178 8.65 15.81 -17.59
N LYS A 179 8.88 15.78 -16.27
CA LYS A 179 8.84 14.54 -15.46
C LYS A 179 7.46 13.88 -15.55
N ILE A 180 6.38 14.65 -15.41
CA ILE A 180 5.00 14.14 -15.55
C ILE A 180 4.74 13.67 -16.98
N LYS A 181 5.12 14.45 -18.00
CA LYS A 181 4.99 14.05 -19.43
C LYS A 181 5.73 12.75 -19.73
N SER A 182 6.91 12.56 -19.17
CA SER A 182 7.70 11.33 -19.31
C SER A 182 6.90 10.11 -18.83
N VAL A 183 6.36 10.17 -17.60
CA VAL A 183 5.47 9.12 -17.06
C VAL A 183 4.26 8.89 -17.97
N MET A 184 3.63 9.96 -18.46
CA MET A 184 2.45 9.86 -19.33
C MET A 184 2.71 9.23 -20.70
N SER A 185 3.96 9.27 -21.14
CA SER A 185 4.42 8.71 -22.42
C SER A 185 5.09 7.35 -22.30
N CYS A 186 5.28 6.83 -21.07
CA CYS A 186 6.00 5.59 -20.85
C CYS A 186 5.29 4.38 -21.48
N ARG A 187 6.06 3.31 -21.74
CA ARG A 187 5.54 2.05 -22.31
C ARG A 187 4.36 1.50 -21.51
N TYR A 188 4.46 1.50 -20.19
CA TYR A 188 3.46 0.86 -19.33
C TYR A 188 2.15 1.65 -19.25
N MET A 189 2.19 2.98 -19.39
CA MET A 189 0.99 3.80 -19.54
C MET A 189 0.14 3.37 -20.75
N ASN A 190 0.80 3.07 -21.88
CA ASN A 190 0.10 2.60 -23.08
C ASN A 190 -0.44 1.18 -22.93
N ILE A 191 0.33 0.28 -22.30
CA ILE A 191 -0.12 -1.08 -21.99
C ILE A 191 -1.34 -1.05 -21.07
N LEU A 192 -1.30 -0.26 -20.00
CA LEU A 192 -2.38 -0.13 -19.03
C LEU A 192 -3.69 0.24 -19.72
N TRP A 193 -3.74 1.36 -20.43
CA TRP A 193 -5.00 1.84 -21.01
C TRP A 193 -5.48 1.02 -22.21
N SER A 194 -4.59 0.24 -22.84
CA SER A 194 -4.98 -0.74 -23.87
C SER A 194 -5.61 -2.01 -23.28
N ASN A 195 -5.36 -2.32 -22.00
CA ASN A 195 -5.75 -3.59 -21.38
C ASN A 195 -6.72 -3.44 -20.19
N ALA A 196 -6.90 -2.23 -19.64
CA ALA A 196 -7.71 -2.01 -18.44
C ALA A 196 -9.23 -2.18 -18.61
N GLY A 197 -9.73 -2.37 -19.85
CA GLY A 197 -11.16 -2.49 -20.13
C GLY A 197 -11.96 -1.23 -19.75
N LYS A 198 -11.31 -0.07 -19.79
CA LYS A 198 -11.86 1.26 -19.51
C LYS A 198 -11.36 2.27 -20.54
N PRO A 199 -12.16 3.29 -20.89
CA PRO A 199 -11.68 4.38 -21.73
C PRO A 199 -10.54 5.11 -21.04
N ARG A 200 -9.51 5.49 -21.79
CA ARG A 200 -8.41 6.31 -21.29
C ARG A 200 -8.98 7.67 -20.82
N PRO A 201 -8.68 8.11 -19.59
CA PRO A 201 -9.07 9.43 -19.10
C PRO A 201 -8.47 10.57 -19.92
N GLU A 202 -9.05 11.76 -19.76
CA GLU A 202 -8.49 12.98 -20.34
C GLU A 202 -7.10 13.29 -19.77
N GLU A 203 -6.29 14.00 -20.54
CA GLU A 203 -4.89 14.27 -20.20
C GLU A 203 -4.72 14.91 -18.83
N GLY A 204 -5.52 15.94 -18.52
CA GLY A 204 -5.48 16.61 -17.21
C GLY A 204 -5.85 15.70 -16.04
N GLU A 205 -6.74 14.72 -16.24
CA GLU A 205 -7.08 13.76 -15.19
C GLU A 205 -5.93 12.78 -14.90
N LEU A 206 -5.17 12.43 -15.93
CA LEU A 206 -3.98 11.58 -15.81
C LEU A 206 -2.83 12.34 -15.13
N GLN A 207 -2.59 13.61 -15.47
CA GLN A 207 -1.60 14.44 -14.79
C GLN A 207 -1.88 14.54 -13.29
N GLU A 208 -3.14 14.80 -12.93
CA GLU A 208 -3.55 14.85 -11.54
C GLU A 208 -3.48 13.49 -10.84
N SER A 209 -3.67 12.39 -11.57
CA SER A 209 -3.48 11.04 -11.03
C SER A 209 -2.01 10.73 -10.76
N VAL A 210 -1.10 11.11 -11.66
CA VAL A 210 0.36 11.03 -11.43
C VAL A 210 0.71 11.76 -10.14
N ARG A 211 0.23 12.98 -9.94
CA ARG A 211 0.45 13.73 -8.69
C ARG A 211 -0.06 12.95 -7.48
N ARG A 212 -1.32 12.50 -7.48
CA ARG A 212 -1.91 11.76 -6.34
C ARG A 212 -1.17 10.48 -5.99
N VAL A 213 -0.84 9.65 -6.98
CA VAL A 213 -0.10 8.39 -6.77
C VAL A 213 1.32 8.66 -6.26
N THR A 214 2.01 9.69 -6.79
CA THR A 214 3.31 10.13 -6.26
C THR A 214 3.19 10.56 -4.79
N THR A 215 2.18 11.37 -4.45
CA THR A 215 2.00 11.83 -3.06
C THR A 215 1.65 10.69 -2.11
N ASP A 216 0.85 9.72 -2.54
CA ASP A 216 0.50 8.54 -1.73
C ASP A 216 1.75 7.71 -1.42
N PHE A 217 2.56 7.44 -2.45
CA PHE A 217 3.81 6.70 -2.30
C PHE A 217 4.81 7.42 -1.37
N LEU A 218 5.06 8.71 -1.61
CA LEU A 218 6.05 9.49 -0.86
C LEU A 218 5.59 9.90 0.55
N SER A 219 4.31 9.72 0.89
CA SER A 219 3.79 10.10 2.21
C SER A 219 4.56 9.44 3.36
N ARG A 220 4.94 8.16 3.23
CA ARG A 220 5.66 7.45 4.30
C ARG A 220 7.07 8.00 4.55
N PRO A 221 7.99 8.06 3.56
CA PRO A 221 9.32 8.63 3.79
C PRO A 221 9.26 10.09 4.23
N LEU A 222 8.36 10.91 3.67
CA LEU A 222 8.23 12.30 4.10
C LEU A 222 7.72 12.41 5.54
N CYS A 223 6.76 11.59 5.97
CA CYS A 223 6.32 11.54 7.37
C CYS A 223 7.47 11.21 8.33
N ILE A 224 8.38 10.31 7.96
CA ILE A 224 9.59 10.05 8.76
C ILE A 224 10.44 11.33 8.84
N GLY A 225 10.71 11.97 7.70
CA GLY A 225 11.54 13.18 7.67
C GLY A 225 10.95 14.34 8.47
N TYR A 226 9.63 14.56 8.41
CA TYR A 226 8.92 15.49 9.29
C TYR A 226 8.99 15.07 10.75
N GLY A 227 8.91 13.77 11.05
CA GLY A 227 9.14 13.25 12.40
C GLY A 227 10.51 13.63 12.94
N LEU A 228 11.58 13.38 12.18
CA LEU A 228 12.95 13.74 12.57
C LEU A 228 13.07 15.23 12.91
N HIS A 229 12.53 16.09 12.05
CA HIS A 229 12.50 17.53 12.29
C HIS A 229 11.72 17.92 13.56
N CYS A 230 10.50 17.39 13.73
CA CYS A 230 9.65 17.69 14.88
C CYS A 230 10.26 17.25 16.22
N PHE A 231 11.07 16.18 16.22
CA PHE A 231 11.75 15.67 17.40
C PHE A 231 13.19 16.22 17.56
N ASN A 232 13.61 17.18 16.73
CA ASN A 232 14.97 17.74 16.71
C ASN A 232 16.08 16.68 16.57
N LEU A 233 15.79 15.62 15.81
CA LEU A 233 16.78 14.62 15.39
C LEU A 233 17.45 15.15 14.13
N ASP A 234 18.73 15.49 14.21
CA ASP A 234 19.49 16.10 13.11
C ASP A 234 20.32 15.05 12.35
N PRO A 235 19.93 14.64 11.12
CA PRO A 235 20.70 13.70 10.32
C PRO A 235 22.07 14.22 9.88
N TYR A 236 22.36 15.52 10.02
CA TYR A 236 23.67 16.10 9.74
C TYR A 236 24.64 15.95 10.92
N ALA A 237 24.12 15.93 12.15
CA ALA A 237 24.92 15.80 13.36
C ALA A 237 25.43 14.38 13.59
N GLY A 238 24.66 13.38 13.16
CA GLY A 238 25.02 11.98 13.31
C GLY A 238 24.11 11.05 12.51
N PRO A 239 24.47 9.77 12.39
CA PRO A 239 23.62 8.78 11.76
C PRO A 239 22.32 8.60 12.54
N VAL A 240 21.23 8.29 11.84
CA VAL A 240 19.91 8.12 12.44
C VAL A 240 19.29 6.78 12.02
N THR A 241 18.83 6.02 13.01
CA THR A 241 18.12 4.75 12.81
C THR A 241 16.64 4.89 13.17
N VAL A 242 15.77 4.54 12.24
CA VAL A 242 14.31 4.60 12.39
C VAL A 242 13.73 3.19 12.36
N HIS A 243 12.96 2.82 13.37
CA HIS A 243 12.21 1.56 13.38
C HIS A 243 10.76 1.81 12.96
N VAL A 244 10.33 1.18 11.87
CA VAL A 244 8.94 1.15 11.45
C VAL A 244 8.28 -0.11 12.02
N VAL A 245 7.46 0.06 13.04
CA VAL A 245 6.83 -1.05 13.77
C VAL A 245 5.44 -1.37 13.23
N GLY A 246 5.13 -2.66 13.18
CA GLY A 246 3.89 -3.15 12.57
C GLY A 246 3.92 -3.10 11.04
N ALA A 247 5.12 -3.08 10.44
CA ALA A 247 5.27 -3.16 8.99
C ALA A 247 4.64 -4.45 8.45
N SER A 248 3.94 -4.32 7.33
CA SER A 248 3.23 -5.42 6.68
C SER A 248 3.60 -5.52 5.21
N TYR A 249 2.96 -6.43 4.48
CA TYR A 249 3.02 -6.46 3.01
C TYR A 249 2.63 -5.12 2.37
N THR A 250 1.86 -4.27 3.05
CA THR A 250 1.49 -2.93 2.57
C THR A 250 2.70 -2.01 2.40
N GLU A 251 3.75 -2.19 3.22
CA GLU A 251 4.98 -1.42 3.15
C GLU A 251 6.10 -2.17 2.42
N THR A 252 6.06 -3.51 2.44
CA THR A 252 7.23 -4.34 2.12
C THR A 252 7.11 -5.14 0.82
N LEU A 253 5.90 -5.35 0.31
CA LEU A 253 5.67 -6.12 -0.92
C LEU A 253 6.22 -5.36 -2.13
N ASN A 254 7.18 -5.97 -2.82
CA ASN A 254 7.95 -5.37 -3.93
C ASN A 254 8.67 -4.05 -3.58
N ALA A 255 8.89 -3.79 -2.29
CA ALA A 255 9.64 -2.62 -1.88
C ALA A 255 11.08 -2.68 -2.44
N ARG A 256 11.50 -1.59 -3.08
CA ARG A 256 12.85 -1.42 -3.61
C ARG A 256 13.71 -0.76 -2.54
N VAL A 257 15.01 -1.04 -2.59
CA VAL A 257 15.98 -0.41 -1.68
C VAL A 257 16.03 1.12 -1.80
N THR A 258 15.51 1.68 -2.89
CA THR A 258 15.46 3.13 -3.19
C THR A 258 14.14 3.80 -2.82
N ASP A 259 13.13 3.06 -2.33
CA ASP A 259 11.78 3.61 -2.12
C ASP A 259 11.72 4.71 -1.06
N TYR A 260 12.72 4.74 -0.18
CA TYR A 260 12.86 5.75 0.87
C TYR A 260 13.94 6.80 0.57
N ASP A 261 14.55 6.80 -0.62
CA ASP A 261 15.63 7.74 -0.99
C ASP A 261 15.21 9.23 -0.88
N GLU A 262 13.91 9.52 -0.88
CA GLU A 262 13.40 10.87 -0.64
C GLU A 262 13.87 11.43 0.70
N LEU A 263 14.10 10.59 1.71
CA LEU A 263 14.72 11.01 2.98
C LEU A 263 16.15 11.54 2.77
N ALA A 264 16.96 10.89 1.94
CA ALA A 264 18.31 11.37 1.64
C ALA A 264 18.29 12.66 0.79
N ARG A 265 17.28 12.83 -0.07
CA ARG A 265 17.07 14.06 -0.84
C ARG A 265 16.63 15.23 0.03
N MET A 266 15.82 14.93 1.04
CA MET A 266 15.35 15.87 2.05
C MET A 266 16.48 16.31 3.01
N PHE A 267 17.44 15.43 3.28
CA PHE A 267 18.62 15.70 4.11
C PHE A 267 19.93 15.46 3.33
N PRO A 268 20.27 16.34 2.36
CA PRO A 268 21.45 16.14 1.51
C PRO A 268 22.75 16.24 2.32
N GLY A 269 23.55 15.16 2.35
CA GLY A 269 24.77 15.08 3.17
C GLY A 269 24.57 14.53 4.58
N ASN A 270 23.42 13.88 4.85
CA ASN A 270 23.19 13.14 6.09
C ASN A 270 24.35 12.16 6.42
N GLN A 271 24.58 11.92 7.72
CA GLN A 271 25.65 11.05 8.20
C GLN A 271 25.30 9.55 8.13
N GLY A 272 24.15 9.20 7.55
CA GLY A 272 23.66 7.84 7.39
C GLY A 272 22.23 7.75 7.93
N LEU A 273 21.32 7.25 7.10
CA LEU A 273 19.94 7.00 7.49
C LEU A 273 19.67 5.50 7.37
N GLU A 274 19.11 4.89 8.40
CA GLU A 274 18.56 3.54 8.34
C GLU A 274 17.07 3.55 8.65
N VAL A 275 16.30 2.80 7.86
CA VAL A 275 14.88 2.52 8.12
C VAL A 275 14.72 1.01 8.20
N VAL A 276 14.31 0.51 9.37
CA VAL A 276 14.11 -0.92 9.63
C VAL A 276 12.60 -1.22 9.67
N MET A 277 12.11 -2.00 8.71
CA MET A 277 10.71 -2.43 8.62
C MET A 277 10.49 -3.68 9.48
N ILE A 278 9.74 -3.57 10.57
CA ILE A 278 9.61 -4.63 11.58
C ILE A 278 8.15 -5.02 11.75
N GLY A 279 7.83 -6.28 11.46
CA GLY A 279 6.49 -6.81 11.70
C GLY A 279 6.32 -8.27 11.30
N PRO A 280 5.27 -8.94 11.80
CA PRO A 280 5.02 -10.36 11.51
C PRO A 280 4.60 -10.61 10.05
N GLU A 281 4.08 -9.59 9.37
CA GLU A 281 3.59 -9.64 7.99
C GLU A 281 4.56 -9.02 6.98
N VAL A 282 5.79 -8.72 7.39
CA VAL A 282 6.88 -8.37 6.48
C VAL A 282 7.09 -9.54 5.51
N VAL A 283 7.18 -9.23 4.22
CA VAL A 283 7.36 -10.23 3.15
C VAL A 283 8.78 -10.24 2.61
N ASP A 284 9.16 -11.35 1.98
CA ASP A 284 10.44 -11.49 1.30
C ASP A 284 10.56 -10.55 0.09
N GLY A 285 11.77 -10.03 -0.15
CA GLY A 285 12.01 -9.05 -1.20
C GLY A 285 13.38 -8.39 -1.11
N ALA A 286 13.62 -7.35 -1.93
CA ALA A 286 14.92 -6.67 -2.03
C ALA A 286 15.38 -5.99 -0.72
N ILE A 287 14.43 -5.69 0.17
CA ILE A 287 14.68 -5.04 1.46
C ILE A 287 14.74 -6.05 2.63
N MET A 288 14.53 -7.35 2.38
CA MET A 288 14.79 -8.40 3.37
C MET A 288 16.30 -8.67 3.47
N ARG A 289 16.97 -7.72 4.08
CA ARG A 289 18.41 -7.69 4.36
C ARG A 289 18.60 -7.37 5.84
N PRO A 290 19.70 -7.86 6.45
CA PRO A 290 19.90 -7.69 7.88
C PRO A 290 19.93 -6.20 8.26
N PRO A 291 19.30 -5.82 9.38
CA PRO A 291 19.53 -4.55 10.05
C PRO A 291 21.03 -4.35 10.32
N LEU A 292 21.47 -3.09 10.35
CA LEU A 292 22.87 -2.80 10.58
C LEU A 292 23.22 -2.89 12.07
N ALA A 293 24.33 -3.57 12.38
CA ALA A 293 24.98 -3.52 13.69
C ALA A 293 25.75 -2.20 13.91
N SER A 294 25.86 -1.37 12.88
CA SER A 294 26.53 -0.07 12.89
C SER A 294 25.73 0.93 12.04
N HIS A 295 26.33 2.06 11.66
CA HIS A 295 25.62 3.14 11.01
C HIS A 295 25.44 2.95 9.50
N GLY A 296 24.34 3.48 8.98
CA GLY A 296 24.04 3.53 7.55
C GLY A 296 25.09 4.28 6.72
N PRO A 297 25.14 4.04 5.40
CA PRO A 297 26.05 4.74 4.50
C PRO A 297 25.71 6.24 4.44
N ARG A 298 26.74 7.10 4.54
CA ARG A 298 26.59 8.56 4.44
C ARG A 298 25.89 8.98 3.15
N GLY A 299 24.99 9.95 3.27
CA GLY A 299 24.24 10.52 2.15
C GLY A 299 23.23 9.58 1.51
N ARG A 300 22.93 8.44 2.13
CA ARG A 300 22.05 7.40 1.59
C ARG A 300 21.11 6.86 2.66
N VAL A 301 20.03 6.24 2.20
CA VAL A 301 19.12 5.48 3.06
C VAL A 301 19.45 4.00 2.93
N TYR A 302 19.61 3.33 4.07
CA TYR A 302 19.66 1.88 4.16
C TYR A 302 18.27 1.39 4.58
N LEU A 303 17.57 0.73 3.67
CA LEU A 303 16.29 0.11 3.95
C LEU A 303 16.50 -1.37 4.28
N SER A 304 16.05 -1.80 5.45
CA SER A 304 16.17 -3.18 5.95
C SER A 304 14.87 -3.64 6.56
N SER A 305 14.78 -4.94 6.85
CA SER A 305 13.55 -5.53 7.33
C SER A 305 13.80 -6.67 8.30
N PHE A 306 12.86 -6.87 9.23
CA PHE A 306 12.80 -8.00 10.13
C PHE A 306 11.38 -8.55 10.18
N LYS A 307 11.24 -9.82 9.82
CA LYS A 307 9.98 -10.55 9.92
C LYS A 307 9.83 -11.15 11.32
N GLY A 308 8.98 -10.54 12.12
CA GLY A 308 8.70 -10.99 13.48
C GLY A 308 8.10 -9.90 14.36
N LEU A 309 7.82 -10.25 15.61
CA LEU A 309 7.28 -9.30 16.58
C LEU A 309 8.39 -8.34 17.04
N TYR A 310 8.03 -7.09 17.32
CA TYR A 310 9.01 -6.06 17.68
C TYR A 310 9.82 -6.39 18.94
N HIS A 311 9.22 -7.04 19.94
CA HIS A 311 9.96 -7.46 21.14
C HIS A 311 10.98 -8.57 20.83
N VAL A 312 10.66 -9.50 19.92
CA VAL A 312 11.63 -10.52 19.47
C VAL A 312 12.79 -9.85 18.74
N PHE A 313 12.51 -8.91 17.82
CA PHE A 313 13.55 -8.11 17.16
C PHE A 313 14.45 -7.41 18.19
N TRP A 314 13.84 -6.78 19.20
CA TRP A 314 14.54 -6.05 20.24
C TRP A 314 15.48 -6.96 21.05
N GLU A 315 14.94 -8.04 21.62
CA GLU A 315 15.67 -9.00 22.47
C GLU A 315 16.78 -9.72 21.68
N THR A 316 16.50 -10.11 20.42
CA THR A 316 17.43 -10.93 19.65
C THR A 316 18.49 -10.13 18.90
N LEU A 317 18.19 -8.90 18.46
CA LEU A 317 19.11 -8.11 17.64
C LEU A 317 19.59 -6.83 18.34
N VAL A 318 18.71 -6.07 18.98
CA VAL A 318 19.11 -4.79 19.59
C VAL A 318 19.88 -5.02 20.89
N GLU A 319 19.41 -5.90 21.78
CA GLU A 319 20.08 -6.20 23.05
C GLU A 319 21.40 -6.94 22.85
N THR A 320 21.49 -7.76 21.80
CA THR A 320 22.72 -8.48 21.42
C THR A 320 23.68 -7.66 20.54
N GLN A 321 23.38 -6.37 20.30
CA GLN A 321 24.20 -5.46 19.50
C GLN A 321 24.38 -5.89 18.03
N GLN A 322 23.45 -6.68 17.49
CA GLN A 322 23.36 -7.02 16.07
C GLN A 322 22.51 -6.02 15.27
N ALA A 323 21.76 -5.15 15.95
CA ALA A 323 21.07 -4.00 15.39
C ALA A 323 21.25 -2.76 16.29
N VAL A 324 21.29 -1.57 15.68
CA VAL A 324 21.38 -0.29 16.41
C VAL A 324 20.05 0.02 17.13
N ARG A 325 20.13 0.70 18.28
CA ARG A 325 18.93 1.23 18.96
C ARG A 325 18.31 2.35 18.12
N PRO A 326 16.97 2.45 18.03
CA PRO A 326 16.35 3.48 17.21
C PRO A 326 16.45 4.86 17.88
N ASP A 327 16.64 5.89 17.06
CA ASP A 327 16.42 7.28 17.45
C ASP A 327 14.93 7.65 17.34
N LEU A 328 14.21 7.00 16.41
CA LEU A 328 12.79 7.20 16.17
C LEU A 328 12.06 5.86 15.94
N VAL A 329 10.91 5.70 16.57
CA VAL A 329 9.99 4.57 16.33
C VAL A 329 8.70 5.11 15.71
N VAL A 330 8.30 4.57 14.56
CA VAL A 330 7.14 5.02 13.78
C VAL A 330 6.21 3.86 13.51
N GLY A 331 4.90 4.06 13.61
CA GLY A 331 3.89 3.11 13.14
C GLY A 331 3.03 3.75 12.05
N PHE A 332 2.92 3.12 10.89
CA PHE A 332 1.97 3.52 9.85
C PHE A 332 0.73 2.65 9.92
N HIS A 333 -0.42 3.28 10.18
CA HIS A 333 -1.71 2.58 10.30
C HIS A 333 -1.68 1.31 11.18
N PRO A 334 -1.08 1.33 12.39
CA PRO A 334 -1.04 0.13 13.23
C PRO A 334 -2.46 -0.32 13.56
N VAL A 335 -2.89 -1.43 12.96
CA VAL A 335 -4.09 -2.22 13.31
C VAL A 335 -5.47 -1.57 13.04
N TYR A 336 -5.57 -0.34 12.51
CA TYR A 336 -6.88 0.33 12.28
C TYR A 336 -7.20 0.59 10.80
N HIS A 337 -7.78 -0.41 10.11
CA HIS A 337 -8.33 -0.24 8.77
C HIS A 337 -9.83 -0.58 8.72
N ARG A 338 -10.70 0.43 8.76
CA ARG A 338 -12.16 0.30 8.55
C ARG A 338 -12.59 0.28 7.07
N GLN A 339 -11.68 0.46 6.12
CA GLN A 339 -11.99 0.45 4.68
C GLN A 339 -10.95 -0.41 3.92
N ARG A 340 -11.28 -1.69 3.71
CA ARG A 340 -10.35 -2.75 3.29
C ARG A 340 -10.37 -3.09 1.79
N SER A 341 -11.25 -2.48 1.00
CA SER A 341 -11.44 -2.85 -0.42
C SER A 341 -10.37 -2.31 -1.37
N LEU A 342 -9.62 -1.27 -0.99
CA LEU A 342 -8.58 -0.68 -1.86
C LEU A 342 -7.22 -1.38 -1.68
N LEU A 343 -6.89 -1.81 -0.45
CA LEU A 343 -5.59 -2.42 -0.11
C LEU A 343 -5.41 -3.84 -0.68
N MET A 344 -6.46 -4.67 -0.72
CA MET A 344 -6.35 -6.01 -1.33
C MET A 344 -6.06 -5.97 -2.84
N LEU A 345 -6.50 -4.93 -3.53
CA LEU A 345 -6.20 -4.75 -4.95
C LEU A 345 -4.73 -4.43 -5.20
N TRP A 346 -4.10 -3.75 -4.23
CA TRP A 346 -2.68 -3.44 -4.22
C TRP A 346 -1.84 -4.72 -4.14
N SER A 347 -2.20 -5.62 -3.22
CA SER A 347 -1.58 -6.95 -3.07
C SER A 347 -1.68 -7.77 -4.36
N ILE A 348 -2.81 -7.68 -5.06
CA ILE A 348 -3.02 -8.40 -6.31
C ILE A 348 -2.12 -7.86 -7.43
N MET A 349 -1.96 -6.53 -7.62
CA MET A 349 -1.04 -6.03 -8.66
C MET A 349 0.40 -6.49 -8.43
N ALA A 350 0.82 -6.45 -7.17
CA ALA A 350 2.18 -6.75 -6.77
C ALA A 350 2.54 -8.24 -6.93
N MET A 351 1.62 -9.16 -6.63
CA MET A 351 1.83 -10.60 -6.83
C MET A 351 1.88 -11.03 -8.31
N LEU A 352 1.34 -10.22 -9.21
CA LEU A 352 1.10 -10.59 -10.61
C LEU A 352 2.16 -10.07 -11.58
N LEU A 353 3.08 -9.25 -11.09
CA LEU A 353 4.31 -8.82 -11.75
C LEU A 353 5.49 -9.60 -11.17
#